data_AF-A0A941FUQ0-F1
#
_entry.id   AF-A0A941FUQ0-F1
#
_cell.length_a   1.000
_cell.length_b   1.000
_cell.length_c   1.000
_cell.angle_alpha   90.00
_cell.angle_beta   90.00
_cell.angle_gamma   90.00
#
_symmetry.space_group_name_H-M   'P 1'
#
loop_
_entity.id
_entity.type
_entity.pdbx_description
1 polymer ?
#
loop_
_entity_poly.entity_id
_entity_poly.type
_entity_poly.pdbx_seq_one_letter_code
_entity_poly.pdbx_strand_id
1 'polypeptide(L)' 'MNILILGGTRFLGRYLAKAAIGKGHDVTLFNRGNDPYVFPK' A
#
# COMPACT_ATOMS: atom_id res chain seq x y z
N MET A 1 0.14 -14.46 -1.96
CA MET A 1 -0.31 -14.30 -0.55
C MET A 1 -1.15 -13.06 -0.45
N ASN A 2 -2.08 -12.99 0.50
CA ASN A 2 -2.92 -11.82 0.74
C ASN A 2 -2.33 -11.02 1.90
N ILE A 3 -1.98 -9.77 1.67
CA ILE A 3 -1.28 -8.90 2.63
C ILE A 3 -2.14 -7.68 2.92
N LEU A 4 -2.52 -7.49 4.18
CA LEU A 4 -3.14 -6.26 4.65
C LEU A 4 -2.08 -5.32 5.21
N ILE A 5 -1.99 -4.11 4.67
CA ILE A 5 -1.14 -3.04 5.20
C ILE A 5 -2.05 -1.95 5.79
N LEU A 6 -1.95 -1.77 7.11
CA LEU A 6 -2.64 -0.68 7.82
C LEU A 6 -1.84 0.62 7.66
N GLY A 7 -2.47 1.64 7.11
CA GLY A 7 -1.83 2.88 6.72
C GLY A 7 -1.03 2.73 5.42
N GLY A 8 0.26 3.03 5.50
CA GLY A 8 1.22 2.69 4.47
C GLY A 8 1.26 3.56 3.21
N THR A 9 0.70 4.77 3.26
CA THR A 9 0.63 5.64 2.07
C THR A 9 1.77 6.66 1.97
N ARG A 10 2.46 6.99 3.07
CA ARG A 10 3.41 8.12 3.14
C ARG A 10 4.89 7.71 3.17
N PHE A 11 5.35 7.10 4.27
CA PHE A 11 6.77 6.80 4.48
C PHE A 11 7.14 5.39 3.99
N LEU A 12 7.38 4.45 4.91
CA LEU A 12 7.84 3.11 4.57
C LEU A 12 6.78 2.28 3.84
N GLY A 13 5.51 2.42 4.20
CA GLY A 13 4.48 1.50 3.70
C GLY A 13 4.26 1.55 2.20
N ARG A 14 4.52 2.68 1.52
CA ARG A 14 4.38 2.75 0.06
C ARG A 14 5.45 1.94 -0.65
N TYR A 15 6.64 1.87 -0.07
CA TYR A 15 7.72 1.01 -0.56
C TYR A 15 7.46 -0.45 -0.24
N LEU A 16 6.91 -0.77 0.94
CA LEU A 16 6.48 -2.12 1.28
C LEU A 16 5.39 -2.64 0.33
N ALA A 17 4.37 -1.82 0.06
CA ALA A 17 3.31 -2.17 -0.89
C ALA A 17 3.88 -2.43 -2.29
N LYS A 18 4.75 -1.54 -2.80
CA LYS A 18 5.44 -1.74 -4.09
C LYS A 18 6.27 -3.03 -4.12
N ALA A 19 7.02 -3.31 -3.06
CA ALA A 19 7.86 -4.50 -2.98
C ALA A 19 7.01 -5.78 -2.92
N ALA A 20 5.90 -5.78 -2.17
CA ALA A 20 4.99 -6.91 -2.08
C ALA A 20 4.28 -7.19 -3.42
N ILE A 21 3.80 -6.14 -4.09
CA ILE A 21 3.23 -6.25 -5.44
C ILE A 21 4.28 -6.79 -6.43
N GLY A 22 5.51 -6.28 -6.39
CA GLY A 22 6.61 -6.76 -7.24
C GLY A 22 6.97 -8.25 -7.02
N LYS A 23 6.56 -8.84 -5.89
CA LYS A 23 6.69 -10.27 -5.59
C LYS A 23 5.44 -11.09 -5.93
N GLY A 24 4.44 -10.49 -6.59
CA GLY A 24 3.19 -11.16 -6.96
C GLY A 24 2.26 -11.42 -5.78
N HIS A 25 2.35 -10.62 -4.71
CA HIS A 25 1.40 -10.68 -3.61
C HIS A 25 0.17 -9.80 -3.90
N ASP A 26 -0.99 -10.25 -3.44
CA ASP A 26 -2.20 -9.44 -3.41
C ASP A 26 -2.18 -8.56 -2.16
N VAL A 27 -2.33 -7.24 -2.34
CA VAL A 27 -2.08 -6.25 -1.29
C VAL A 27 -3.31 -5.37 -1.12
N THR A 28 -3.88 -5.39 0.09
CA THR A 28 -4.93 -4.48 0.52
C THR A 28 -4.33 -3.40 1.42
N LEU A 29 -4.58 -2.13 1.09
CA LEU A 29 -4.22 -0.99 1.94
C LEU A 29 -5.46 -0.46 2.66
N PHE A 30 -5.42 -0.42 3.99
CA PHE A 30 -6.48 0.18 4.80
C PHE A 30 -5.93 1.37 5.57
N ASN A 31 -6.34 2.58 5.20
CA ASN A 31 -5.83 3.82 5.79
C ASN A 31 -6.96 4.85 5.96
N ARG A 32 -6.68 5.95 6.66
CA ARG A 32 -7.68 6.97 7.03
C ARG A 32 -8.18 7.84 5.86
N GLY A 33 -7.57 7.75 4.67
CA GLY A 33 -7.97 8.57 3.51
C GLY A 33 -7.49 10.02 3.53
N ASN A 34 -6.55 10.39 4.42
CA ASN A 34 -6.07 11.77 4.55
C ASN A 34 -5.07 12.19 3.48
N ASP A 35 -4.77 11.33 2.50
CA ASP A 35 -3.80 11.56 1.44
C ASP A 35 -4.46 11.33 0.07
N PRO A 36 -4.71 12.38 -0.72
CA PRO A 36 -5.44 12.28 -1.98
C PRO A 36 -4.61 11.74 -3.15
N TYR A 37 -3.30 11.50 -3.00
CA TYR A 37 -2.39 11.21 -4.13
C TYR A 37 -1.65 9.86 -4.05
N VAL A 38 -2.19 8.90 -3.29
CA VAL A 38 -1.46 7.65 -2.97
C VAL A 38 -1.34 6.70 -4.17
N PHE A 39 -2.32 6.69 -5.07
CA PHE A 39 -2.26 5.93 -6.32
C PHE A 39 -2.89 6.73 -7.47
N PRO A 40 -2.39 6.59 -8.71
CA PRO A 40 -3.00 7.23 -9.86
C PRO A 40 -4.40 6.65 -10.10
N LYS A 41 -5.31 7.48 -10.62
CA LYS A 41 -6.60 7.03 -11.17
C LYS A 41 -6.38 6.04 -12.31
#